data_AF-A0A8T3UW92-F1
#
_entry.id   AF-A0A8T3UW92-F1
#
_cell.length_a   1.000
_cell.length_b   1.000
_cell.length_c   1.000
_cell.angle_alpha   90.00
_cell.angle_beta   90.00
_cell.angle_gamma   90.00
#
_symmetry.space_group_name_H-M   'P 1'
#
loop_
_entity.id
_entity.type
_entity.pdbx_description
1 polymer ?
#
loop_
_entity_poly.entity_id
_entity_poly.type
_entity_poly.pdbx_seq_one_letter_code
_entity_poly.pdbx_strand_id
1 'polypeptide(L)'
;MDSRGNIAVEIAIVLTVTLMITGIVLNASELMSNKAIKSAETENTEILISEMADNLINNPGTPDNWEEYGKGTPGLAIINEEGETVPNSVSYEKLMALKKNYKKLVDEKMFGSKIKTSIELIPQESSISSVKIGDSDENRDTYSVNRLVKCDFFKNFVLKDFQYGGKCNHKHSQDSHSCNYFKVFKGNLRSSNYYLLIDSGEKNDLEYIIDTTRVVKGRMWENPGSDKIYLNDKISFYDDPSAIVFIHFNKPNVKAVLVSVPKNFNMHDLNYDHFRTNDCNLILKAWY
;
A
#
# COMPACT_ATOMS: atom_id res chain seq x y z
N MET A 1 60.50 27.84 59.29
CA MET A 1 59.82 27.60 58.00
C MET A 1 59.85 28.90 57.23
N ASP A 2 60.54 28.90 56.10
CA ASP A 2 60.74 30.08 55.26
C ASP A 2 59.41 30.46 54.59
N SER A 3 59.00 31.74 54.69
CA SER A 3 57.70 32.21 54.18
C SER A 3 57.51 31.96 52.69
N ARG A 4 58.63 31.85 51.96
CA ARG A 4 58.68 31.50 50.52
C ARG A 4 58.28 30.04 50.24
N GLY A 5 58.57 29.11 51.15
CA GLY A 5 58.20 27.70 51.00
C GLY A 5 56.71 27.45 51.19
N ASN A 6 56.05 28.22 52.06
CA ASN A 6 54.60 28.13 52.28
C ASN A 6 53.81 28.64 51.06
N ILE A 7 54.25 29.76 50.46
CA ILE A 7 53.64 30.34 49.26
C ILE A 7 53.71 29.37 48.07
N ALA A 8 54.83 28.66 47.89
CA ALA A 8 54.98 27.69 46.81
C ALA A 8 54.02 26.48 46.93
N VAL A 9 53.80 26.00 48.17
CA VAL A 9 52.86 24.90 48.44
C VAL A 9 51.40 25.34 48.22
N GLU A 10 51.04 26.55 48.65
CA GLU A 10 49.71 27.12 48.39
C GLU A 10 49.42 27.26 46.90
N ILE A 11 50.39 27.76 46.12
CA ILE A 11 50.28 27.86 44.65
C ILE A 11 50.09 26.47 44.03
N ALA A 12 50.85 25.45 44.48
CA ALA A 12 50.74 24.09 43.95
C ALA A 12 49.38 23.45 44.25
N ILE A 13 48.84 23.67 45.46
CA ILE A 13 47.50 23.19 45.84
C ILE A 13 46.43 23.86 44.97
N VAL A 14 46.48 25.19 44.83
CA VAL A 14 45.55 25.94 43.99
C VAL A 14 45.59 25.43 42.55
N LEU A 15 46.80 25.25 41.99
CA LEU A 15 46.97 24.74 40.62
C LEU A 15 46.38 23.34 40.44
N THR A 16 46.59 22.45 41.42
CA THR A 16 46.03 21.08 41.40
C THR A 16 44.51 21.09 41.44
N VAL A 17 43.92 21.92 42.31
CA VAL A 17 42.46 22.08 42.40
C VAL A 17 41.89 22.68 41.12
N THR A 18 42.54 23.69 40.54
CA THR A 18 42.12 24.26 39.25
C THR A 18 42.13 23.22 38.14
N LEU A 19 43.20 22.43 38.01
CA LEU A 19 43.30 21.35 37.03
C LEU A 19 42.19 20.30 37.20
N MET A 20 41.87 19.94 38.44
CA MET A 20 40.81 18.99 38.73
C MET A 20 39.43 19.53 38.33
N ILE A 21 39.14 20.80 38.65
CA ILE A 21 37.90 21.48 38.24
C ILE A 21 37.82 21.56 36.71
N THR A 22 38.90 21.95 36.03
CA THR A 22 38.93 22.00 34.56
C THR A 22 38.68 20.62 33.95
N GLY A 23 39.28 19.56 34.50
CA GLY A 23 39.04 18.19 34.05
C GLY A 23 37.57 17.77 34.18
N ILE A 24 36.92 18.09 35.31
CA ILE A 24 35.49 17.80 35.51
C ILE A 24 34.62 18.59 34.52
N VAL A 25 34.94 19.88 34.29
CA VAL A 25 34.20 20.72 33.34
C VAL A 25 34.35 20.22 31.91
N LEU A 26 35.55 19.80 31.51
CA LEU A 26 35.79 19.23 30.17
C LEU A 26 34.99 17.93 29.96
N ASN A 27 35.01 17.02 30.94
CA ASN A 27 34.24 15.78 30.85
C ASN A 27 32.72 16.02 30.82
N ALA A 28 32.22 16.94 31.66
CA ALA A 28 30.82 17.34 31.64
C ALA A 28 30.43 17.99 30.30
N SER A 29 31.31 18.79 29.72
CA SER A 29 31.12 19.43 28.42
C SER A 29 31.07 18.39 27.28
N GLU A 30 31.94 17.38 27.30
CA GLU A 30 31.93 16.29 26.32
C GLU A 30 30.64 15.47 26.40
N LEU A 31 30.20 15.11 27.61
CA LEU A 31 28.93 14.41 27.82
C LEU A 31 27.72 15.21 27.32
N MET A 32 27.69 16.52 27.63
CA MET A 32 26.64 17.41 27.14
C MET A 32 26.67 17.54 25.62
N SER A 33 27.84 17.68 25.02
CA SER A 33 28.02 17.77 23.57
C SER A 33 27.54 16.49 22.87
N ASN A 34 27.95 15.32 23.35
CA ASN A 34 27.52 14.03 22.82
C ASN A 34 26.00 13.84 22.94
N LYS A 35 25.39 14.28 24.04
CA LYS A 35 23.92 14.24 24.20
C LYS A 35 23.22 15.19 23.23
N ALA A 36 23.75 16.40 23.04
CA ALA A 36 23.19 17.36 22.09
C ALA A 36 23.27 16.85 20.64
N ILE A 37 24.41 16.27 20.24
CA ILE A 37 24.61 15.68 18.91
C ILE A 37 23.62 14.55 18.68
N LYS A 38 23.50 13.59 19.62
CA LYS A 38 22.54 12.48 19.50
C LYS A 38 21.09 12.95 19.41
N SER A 39 20.72 13.99 20.18
CA SER A 39 19.39 14.58 20.13
C SER A 39 19.11 15.23 18.76
N ALA A 40 20.08 15.93 18.20
CA ALA A 40 19.96 16.54 16.88
C ALA A 40 19.90 15.48 15.75
N GLU A 41 20.69 14.41 15.85
CA GLU A 41 20.62 13.27 14.91
C GLU A 41 19.25 12.58 14.97
N THR A 42 18.70 12.43 16.18
CA THR A 42 17.36 11.87 16.40
C THR A 42 16.29 12.72 15.71
N GLU A 43 16.24 14.01 16.00
CA GLU A 43 15.25 14.94 15.43
C GLU A 43 15.34 14.99 13.89
N ASN A 44 16.57 15.06 13.35
CA ASN A 44 16.77 15.02 11.90
C ASN A 44 16.28 13.71 11.27
N THR A 45 16.49 12.58 11.95
CA THR A 45 16.02 11.27 11.45
C THR A 45 14.49 11.21 11.42
N GLU A 46 13.83 11.71 12.47
CA GLU A 46 12.36 11.78 12.56
C GLU A 46 11.75 12.70 11.48
N ILE A 47 12.40 13.82 11.18
CA ILE A 47 11.98 14.72 10.09
C ILE A 47 12.13 14.00 8.74
N LEU A 48 13.29 13.42 8.46
CA LEU A 48 13.57 12.74 7.19
C LEU A 48 12.60 11.58 6.93
N ILE A 49 12.34 10.74 7.94
CA ILE A 49 11.41 9.62 7.81
C ILE A 49 9.97 10.11 7.62
N SER A 50 9.57 11.20 8.29
CA SER A 50 8.24 11.79 8.11
C SER A 50 8.08 12.37 6.71
N GLU A 51 9.04 13.17 6.24
CA GLU A 51 9.04 13.76 4.90
C GLU A 51 9.05 12.67 3.81
N MET A 52 9.81 11.60 4.01
CA MET A 52 9.81 10.46 3.10
C MET A 52 8.44 9.79 3.06
N ALA A 53 7.85 9.49 4.22
CA ALA A 53 6.52 8.88 4.28
C ALA A 53 5.49 9.75 3.56
N ASP A 54 5.50 11.06 3.83
CA ASP A 54 4.58 12.01 3.23
C ASP A 54 4.81 12.18 1.72
N ASN A 55 6.07 12.15 1.26
CA ASN A 55 6.40 12.18 -0.17
C ASN A 55 5.88 10.92 -0.88
N LEU A 56 6.13 9.73 -0.31
CA LEU A 56 5.69 8.47 -0.88
C LEU A 56 4.17 8.40 -1.07
N ILE A 57 3.38 8.87 -0.10
CA ILE A 57 1.92 8.70 -0.13
C ILE A 57 1.17 9.82 -0.88
N ASN A 58 1.86 10.92 -1.18
CA ASN A 58 1.27 12.09 -1.85
C ASN A 58 1.84 12.36 -3.25
N ASN A 59 2.84 11.59 -3.68
CA ASN A 59 3.44 11.72 -5.00
C ASN A 59 3.42 10.36 -5.75
N PRO A 60 3.11 10.33 -7.06
CA PRO A 60 3.14 9.10 -7.85
C PRO A 60 4.55 8.61 -8.20
N GLY A 61 5.57 9.44 -7.97
CA GLY A 61 6.98 9.22 -8.30
C GLY A 61 7.40 9.93 -9.59
N THR A 62 8.69 9.91 -9.88
CA THR A 62 9.25 10.55 -11.08
C THR A 62 10.40 9.72 -11.66
N PRO A 63 10.41 9.39 -12.96
CA PRO A 63 9.35 9.65 -13.94
C PRO A 63 8.04 8.90 -13.62
N ASP A 64 6.95 9.22 -14.31
CA ASP A 64 5.59 8.70 -14.02
C ASP A 64 5.50 7.15 -14.00
N ASN A 65 6.45 6.47 -14.64
CA ASN A 65 6.57 5.02 -14.75
C ASN A 65 7.89 4.49 -14.15
N TRP A 66 8.41 5.12 -13.10
CA TRP A 66 9.63 4.71 -12.42
C TRP A 66 9.60 3.24 -11.96
N GLU A 67 8.40 2.71 -11.67
CA GLU A 67 8.12 1.34 -11.24
C GLU A 67 8.45 0.29 -12.30
N GLU A 68 8.34 0.65 -13.58
CA GLU A 68 8.65 -0.24 -14.70
C GLU A 68 10.16 -0.43 -14.87
N TYR A 69 10.92 0.65 -14.68
CA TYR A 69 12.37 0.67 -14.92
C TYR A 69 13.22 0.51 -13.66
N GLY A 70 12.62 0.61 -12.47
CA GLY A 70 13.34 0.61 -11.18
C GLY A 70 14.35 1.76 -11.08
N LYS A 71 13.98 2.94 -11.62
CA LYS A 71 14.83 4.13 -11.68
C LYS A 71 13.99 5.39 -11.53
N GLY A 72 14.49 6.32 -10.72
CA GLY A 72 13.84 7.60 -10.48
C GLY A 72 13.81 7.93 -8.99
N THR A 73 12.86 8.77 -8.63
CA THR A 73 12.38 9.02 -7.27
C THR A 73 11.08 8.26 -7.09
N PRO A 74 11.02 7.27 -6.17
CA PRO A 74 9.82 6.50 -5.95
C PRO A 74 8.72 7.34 -5.33
N GLY A 75 7.49 7.05 -5.73
CA GLY A 75 6.26 7.55 -5.11
C GLY A 75 5.18 6.49 -5.25
N LEU A 76 4.32 6.38 -4.25
CA LEU A 76 3.33 5.32 -4.14
C LEU A 76 1.91 5.82 -4.40
N ALA A 77 1.67 7.13 -4.52
CA ALA A 77 0.31 7.64 -4.68
C ALA A 77 -0.37 7.05 -5.94
N ILE A 78 -1.65 6.71 -5.77
CA ILE A 78 -2.55 6.23 -6.81
C ILE A 78 -2.83 7.39 -7.78
N ILE A 79 -2.84 7.09 -9.08
CA ILE A 79 -3.33 8.00 -10.11
C ILE A 79 -4.73 7.53 -10.50
N ASN A 80 -5.72 8.42 -10.43
CA ASN A 80 -7.11 8.10 -10.79
C ASN A 80 -7.31 8.04 -12.33
N GLU A 81 -8.51 7.70 -12.77
CA GLU A 81 -8.85 7.63 -14.21
C GLU A 81 -8.73 8.98 -14.93
N GLU A 82 -8.77 10.10 -14.19
CA GLU A 82 -8.63 11.47 -14.71
C GLU A 82 -7.15 11.89 -14.81
N GLY A 83 -6.21 11.04 -14.40
CA GLY A 83 -4.78 11.35 -14.37
C GLY A 83 -4.34 12.16 -13.15
N GLU A 84 -5.23 12.35 -12.17
CA GLU A 84 -4.93 13.10 -10.97
C GLU A 84 -4.36 12.20 -9.87
N THR A 85 -3.45 12.77 -9.07
CA THR A 85 -2.88 12.07 -7.91
C THR A 85 -3.89 12.04 -6.77
N VAL A 86 -4.17 10.86 -6.24
CA VAL A 86 -4.95 10.67 -5.03
C VAL A 86 -4.00 10.77 -3.82
N PRO A 87 -4.06 11.83 -3.01
CA PRO A 87 -3.17 11.98 -1.86
C PRO A 87 -3.49 10.94 -0.77
N ASN A 88 -2.53 10.73 0.15
CA ASN A 88 -2.61 9.73 1.22
C ASN A 88 -3.01 8.34 0.70
N SER A 89 -2.38 7.90 -0.38
CA SER A 89 -2.69 6.61 -0.99
C SER A 89 -1.44 5.83 -1.39
N VAL A 90 -1.61 4.53 -1.58
CA VAL A 90 -0.57 3.57 -1.94
C VAL A 90 -1.08 2.68 -3.06
N SER A 91 -0.46 2.77 -4.21
CA SER A 91 -0.57 1.80 -5.28
C SER A 91 0.22 0.56 -4.91
N TYR A 92 -0.46 -0.57 -4.82
CA TYR A 92 0.17 -1.85 -4.45
C TYR A 92 1.20 -2.28 -5.49
N GLU A 93 0.94 -2.05 -6.77
CA GLU A 93 1.89 -2.32 -7.85
C GLU A 93 3.19 -1.54 -7.66
N LYS A 94 3.10 -0.24 -7.37
CA LYS A 94 4.27 0.61 -7.09
C LYS A 94 4.99 0.16 -5.83
N LEU A 95 4.26 -0.26 -4.78
CA LEU A 95 4.87 -0.83 -3.57
C LEU A 95 5.64 -2.12 -3.86
N MET A 96 5.10 -3.01 -4.71
CA MET A 96 5.79 -4.23 -5.14
C MET A 96 7.01 -3.92 -6.01
N ALA A 97 6.95 -2.89 -6.85
CA ALA A 97 8.10 -2.43 -7.62
C ALA A 97 9.19 -1.82 -6.72
N LEU A 98 8.78 -1.06 -5.70
CA LEU A 98 9.68 -0.53 -4.67
C LEU A 98 10.35 -1.68 -3.91
N LYS A 99 9.60 -2.70 -3.51
CA LYS A 99 10.14 -3.90 -2.83
C LYS A 99 11.31 -4.52 -3.58
N LYS A 100 11.19 -4.64 -4.91
CA LYS A 100 12.24 -5.21 -5.77
C LYS A 100 13.49 -4.34 -5.86
N ASN A 101 13.36 -3.03 -5.67
CA ASN A 101 14.43 -2.05 -5.85
C ASN A 101 14.76 -1.25 -4.56
N TYR A 102 14.34 -1.74 -3.40
CA TYR A 102 14.30 -0.98 -2.15
C TYR A 102 15.67 -0.43 -1.78
N LYS A 103 16.67 -1.30 -1.74
CA LYS A 103 18.07 -0.95 -1.43
C LYS A 103 18.60 0.21 -2.28
N LYS A 104 18.35 0.15 -3.58
CA LYS A 104 18.85 1.14 -4.54
C LYS A 104 18.10 2.46 -4.48
N LEU A 105 16.78 2.42 -4.32
CA LEU A 105 15.93 3.60 -4.41
C LEU A 105 15.73 4.31 -3.07
N VAL A 106 15.82 3.58 -1.97
CA VAL A 106 15.62 4.08 -0.60
C VAL A 106 16.96 4.13 0.12
N ASP A 107 17.55 2.98 0.46
CA ASP A 107 18.71 2.95 1.36
C ASP A 107 19.91 3.71 0.78
N GLU A 108 20.24 3.51 -0.49
CA GLU A 108 21.37 4.17 -1.14
C GLU A 108 21.09 5.63 -1.51
N LYS A 109 19.94 5.92 -2.11
CA LYS A 109 19.62 7.25 -2.64
C LYS A 109 19.08 8.23 -1.62
N MET A 110 18.22 7.78 -0.70
CA MET A 110 17.57 8.66 0.28
C MET A 110 18.36 8.73 1.58
N PHE A 111 18.96 7.62 2.02
CA PHE A 111 19.60 7.52 3.34
C PHE A 111 21.12 7.31 3.31
N GLY A 112 21.74 7.25 2.13
CA GLY A 112 23.19 7.11 1.98
C GLY A 112 23.78 5.86 2.66
N SER A 113 22.98 4.80 2.80
CA SER A 113 23.31 3.51 3.42
C SER A 113 23.67 3.54 4.92
N LYS A 114 23.55 4.70 5.58
CA LYS A 114 23.83 4.83 7.02
C LYS A 114 22.62 4.50 7.90
N ILE A 115 21.43 4.76 7.39
CA ILE A 115 20.16 4.51 8.07
C ILE A 115 19.49 3.35 7.35
N LYS A 116 19.21 2.28 8.08
CA LYS A 116 18.41 1.15 7.61
C LYS A 116 16.94 1.50 7.75
N THR A 117 16.15 1.07 6.78
CA THR A 117 14.72 1.38 6.76
C THR A 117 13.86 0.17 6.43
N SER A 118 12.62 0.18 6.93
CA SER A 118 11.60 -0.77 6.51
C SER A 118 10.25 -0.09 6.39
N ILE A 119 9.44 -0.55 5.44
CA ILE A 119 8.05 -0.14 5.28
C ILE A 119 7.17 -1.36 5.52
N GLU A 120 6.13 -1.19 6.32
CA GLU A 120 5.07 -2.17 6.53
C GLU A 120 3.71 -1.55 6.20
N LEU A 121 3.00 -2.16 5.26
CA LEU A 121 1.62 -1.82 4.93
C LEU A 121 0.71 -2.85 5.59
N ILE A 122 -0.13 -2.38 6.53
CA ILE A 122 -1.04 -3.21 7.31
C ILE A 122 -2.49 -2.84 6.92
N PRO A 123 -3.20 -3.72 6.19
CA PRO A 123 -4.62 -3.52 5.90
C PRO A 123 -5.44 -3.52 7.19
N GLN A 124 -6.50 -2.70 7.25
CA GLN A 124 -7.51 -2.86 8.30
C GLN A 124 -8.36 -4.11 8.09
N GLU A 125 -8.47 -4.56 6.84
CA GLU A 125 -9.21 -5.76 6.49
C GLU A 125 -8.41 -7.02 6.81
N SER A 126 -8.97 -7.88 7.67
CA SER A 126 -8.27 -9.07 8.18
C SER A 126 -8.05 -10.16 7.13
N SER A 127 -8.81 -10.12 6.03
CA SER A 127 -8.68 -11.06 4.92
C SER A 127 -7.44 -10.80 4.06
N ILE A 128 -6.78 -9.65 4.23
CA ILE A 128 -5.59 -9.24 3.47
C ILE A 128 -4.37 -9.28 4.39
N SER A 129 -3.30 -9.93 3.95
CA SER A 129 -2.05 -10.00 4.73
C SER A 129 -1.24 -8.71 4.66
N SER A 130 -0.50 -8.39 5.73
CA SER A 130 0.42 -7.26 5.71
C SER A 130 1.58 -7.48 4.75
N VAL A 131 2.12 -6.38 4.23
CA VAL A 131 3.30 -6.39 3.36
C VAL A 131 4.42 -5.64 4.06
N LYS A 132 5.52 -6.35 4.33
CA LYS A 132 6.77 -5.74 4.81
C LYS A 132 7.84 -5.74 3.71
N ILE A 133 8.54 -4.61 3.58
CA ILE A 133 9.64 -4.39 2.64
C ILE A 133 10.78 -3.64 3.33
N GLY A 134 12.00 -3.79 2.81
CA GLY A 134 13.21 -3.24 3.42
C GLY A 134 13.88 -4.19 4.40
N ASP A 135 14.70 -3.62 5.27
CA ASP A 135 15.55 -4.40 6.18
C ASP A 135 14.74 -5.07 7.30
N SER A 136 15.28 -6.17 7.83
CA SER A 136 14.73 -6.81 9.02
C SER A 136 15.05 -5.98 10.25
N ASP A 137 13.99 -5.63 10.98
CA ASP A 137 14.05 -4.92 12.26
C ASP A 137 14.92 -5.71 13.26
N GLU A 138 16.09 -5.16 13.62
CA GLU A 138 16.97 -5.72 14.63
C GLU A 138 16.77 -4.92 15.92
N ASN A 139 15.79 -5.25 16.77
CA ASN A 139 15.56 -4.74 18.15
C ASN A 139 16.51 -3.60 18.63
N ARG A 140 16.43 -2.42 18.02
CA ARG A 140 17.23 -1.22 18.30
C ARG A 140 16.29 -0.06 18.58
N ASP A 141 16.83 1.09 18.97
CA ASP A 141 16.07 2.34 19.04
C ASP A 141 15.55 2.68 17.63
N THR A 142 14.29 2.30 17.35
CA THR A 142 13.65 2.47 16.05
C THR A 142 12.77 3.71 16.02
N TYR A 143 12.99 4.58 15.05
CA TYR A 143 12.05 5.64 14.71
C TYR A 143 10.92 5.05 13.88
N SER A 144 9.68 5.46 14.14
CA SER A 144 8.51 4.93 13.45
C SER A 144 7.51 6.02 13.14
N VAL A 145 7.12 6.11 11.88
CA VAL A 145 6.04 6.97 11.40
C VAL A 145 4.89 6.09 10.93
N ASN A 146 3.67 6.41 11.39
CA ASN A 146 2.45 5.74 10.95
C ASN A 146 1.56 6.75 10.21
N ARG A 147 1.04 6.35 9.05
CA ARG A 147 0.08 7.11 8.24
C ARG A 147 -1.09 6.20 7.85
N LEU A 148 -2.30 6.71 8.01
CA LEU A 148 -3.50 6.08 7.45
C LEU A 148 -3.56 6.42 5.96
N VAL A 149 -3.62 5.39 5.11
CA VAL A 149 -3.60 5.53 3.65
C VAL A 149 -4.64 4.64 3.00
N LYS A 150 -5.05 4.99 1.77
CA LYS A 150 -5.85 4.12 0.92
C LYS A 150 -4.96 3.25 0.03
N CYS A 151 -5.17 1.93 0.01
CA CYS A 151 -4.44 1.00 -0.84
C CYS A 151 -5.35 0.32 -1.86
N ASP A 152 -4.88 0.14 -3.10
CA ASP A 152 -5.63 -0.44 -4.21
C ASP A 152 -5.34 -1.92 -4.51
N PHE A 153 -4.44 -2.60 -3.80
CA PHE A 153 -4.12 -4.03 -3.99
C PHE A 153 -4.22 -4.53 -5.44
N PHE A 154 -5.29 -5.24 -5.80
CA PHE A 154 -5.53 -5.81 -7.13
C PHE A 154 -6.69 -5.13 -7.88
N LYS A 155 -7.07 -3.92 -7.48
CA LYS A 155 -8.17 -3.14 -8.08
C LYS A 155 -7.95 -2.84 -9.56
N ASN A 156 -6.71 -2.79 -10.04
CA ASN A 156 -6.40 -2.64 -11.47
C ASN A 156 -6.98 -3.77 -12.35
N PHE A 157 -7.32 -4.93 -11.78
CA PHE A 157 -7.99 -6.02 -12.50
C PHE A 157 -9.52 -5.93 -12.48
N VAL A 158 -10.11 -4.96 -11.79
CA VAL A 158 -11.57 -4.75 -11.75
C VAL A 158 -12.04 -4.15 -13.06
N LEU A 159 -13.03 -4.78 -13.67
CA LEU A 159 -13.71 -4.30 -14.86
C LEU A 159 -14.99 -3.54 -14.52
N LYS A 160 -15.72 -4.02 -13.52
CA LYS A 160 -16.99 -3.43 -13.04
C LYS A 160 -17.15 -3.63 -11.55
N ASP A 161 -17.65 -2.59 -10.89
CA ASP A 161 -18.08 -2.60 -9.50
C ASP A 161 -19.62 -2.51 -9.47
N PHE A 162 -20.27 -3.41 -8.74
CA PHE A 162 -21.71 -3.51 -8.65
C PHE A 162 -22.30 -2.72 -7.47
N GLN A 163 -21.48 -2.05 -6.66
CA GLN A 163 -21.96 -1.04 -5.74
C GLN A 163 -22.43 0.21 -6.49
N TYR A 164 -21.85 0.49 -7.64
CA TYR A 164 -22.20 1.62 -8.49
C TYR A 164 -23.03 1.12 -9.68
N GLY A 165 -24.30 1.53 -9.73
CA GLY A 165 -25.24 1.10 -10.75
C GLY A 165 -24.74 1.33 -12.18
N GLY A 166 -24.83 0.31 -13.02
CA GLY A 166 -24.42 0.35 -14.41
C GLY A 166 -25.58 0.33 -15.41
N LYS A 167 -25.21 0.33 -16.70
CA LYS A 167 -26.18 0.19 -17.79
C LYS A 167 -26.63 -1.26 -17.92
N CYS A 168 -27.89 -1.44 -18.29
CA CYS A 168 -28.55 -2.71 -18.46
C CYS A 168 -29.36 -2.73 -19.77
N ASN A 169 -29.51 -3.90 -20.39
CA ASN A 169 -30.38 -4.13 -21.55
C ASN A 169 -31.85 -4.42 -21.18
N HIS A 170 -32.16 -4.59 -19.90
CA HIS A 170 -33.52 -4.84 -19.39
C HIS A 170 -34.12 -3.59 -18.75
N LYS A 171 -35.45 -3.47 -18.84
CA LYS A 171 -36.23 -2.49 -18.08
C LYS A 171 -36.50 -3.03 -16.69
N HIS A 172 -35.69 -2.65 -15.71
CA HIS A 172 -35.96 -2.83 -14.29
C HIS A 172 -35.59 -1.54 -13.55
N SER A 173 -36.11 -1.39 -12.32
CA SER A 173 -35.73 -0.25 -11.50
C SER A 173 -34.30 -0.44 -10.99
N GLN A 174 -33.46 0.57 -11.19
CA GLN A 174 -32.11 0.59 -10.59
C GLN A 174 -32.18 0.63 -9.06
N ASP A 175 -33.33 1.00 -8.48
CA ASP A 175 -33.54 1.00 -7.03
C ASP A 175 -33.76 -0.40 -6.45
N SER A 176 -33.98 -1.42 -7.30
CA SER A 176 -34.17 -2.80 -6.86
C SER A 176 -33.13 -3.77 -7.40
N HIS A 177 -32.25 -3.34 -8.31
CA HIS A 177 -31.30 -4.21 -8.99
C HIS A 177 -29.97 -3.50 -9.24
N SER A 178 -28.86 -4.21 -9.01
CA SER A 178 -27.54 -3.81 -9.46
C SER A 178 -27.19 -4.55 -10.74
N CYS A 179 -26.81 -3.81 -11.78
CA CYS A 179 -26.58 -4.37 -13.11
C CYS A 179 -25.38 -3.72 -13.77
N ASN A 180 -24.57 -4.53 -14.44
CA ASN A 180 -23.48 -4.06 -15.27
C ASN A 180 -23.32 -4.95 -16.50
N TYR A 181 -22.59 -4.43 -17.48
CA TYR A 181 -22.24 -5.16 -18.68
C TYR A 181 -20.79 -4.96 -19.02
N PHE A 182 -20.23 -5.93 -19.75
CA PHE A 182 -18.90 -5.83 -20.31
C PHE A 182 -18.83 -6.51 -21.67
N LYS A 183 -17.90 -6.05 -22.50
CA LYS A 183 -17.58 -6.68 -23.78
C LYS A 183 -16.33 -7.54 -23.59
N VAL A 184 -16.37 -8.76 -24.10
CA VAL A 184 -15.26 -9.71 -24.05
C VAL A 184 -15.02 -10.29 -25.43
N PHE A 185 -13.76 -10.52 -25.79
CA PHE A 185 -13.38 -11.16 -27.05
C PHE A 185 -12.88 -12.59 -26.79
N LYS A 186 -13.08 -13.50 -27.76
CA LYS A 186 -12.62 -14.90 -27.66
C LYS A 186 -11.12 -14.99 -27.31
N GLY A 187 -10.33 -14.04 -27.81
CA GLY A 187 -8.89 -13.93 -27.52
C GLY A 187 -8.58 -13.67 -26.04
N ASN A 188 -9.39 -12.87 -25.34
CA ASN A 188 -9.14 -12.55 -23.93
C ASN A 188 -9.25 -13.79 -23.03
N LEU A 189 -10.14 -14.74 -23.35
CA LEU A 189 -10.28 -15.98 -22.59
C LEU A 189 -9.05 -16.89 -22.65
N ARG A 190 -8.12 -16.65 -23.58
CA ARG A 190 -6.85 -17.37 -23.66
C ARG A 190 -5.85 -16.87 -22.64
N SER A 191 -5.80 -15.56 -22.40
CA SER A 191 -4.84 -14.92 -21.50
C SER A 191 -5.37 -14.66 -20.09
N SER A 192 -6.69 -14.63 -19.93
CA SER A 192 -7.34 -14.13 -18.70
C SER A 192 -8.47 -15.03 -18.23
N ASN A 193 -8.73 -14.98 -16.92
CA ASN A 193 -9.88 -15.58 -16.26
C ASN A 193 -10.78 -14.47 -15.73
N TYR A 194 -12.07 -14.59 -15.99
CA TYR A 194 -13.10 -13.69 -15.53
C TYR A 194 -13.80 -14.31 -14.34
N TYR A 195 -13.93 -13.52 -13.27
CA TYR A 195 -14.64 -13.92 -12.05
C TYR A 195 -15.59 -12.82 -11.61
N LEU A 196 -16.72 -13.23 -11.07
CA LEU A 196 -17.59 -12.39 -10.27
C LEU A 196 -17.30 -12.71 -8.80
N LEU A 197 -16.72 -11.74 -8.09
CA LEU A 197 -16.36 -11.87 -6.68
C LEU A 197 -17.42 -11.14 -5.85
N ILE A 198 -18.01 -11.82 -4.89
CA ILE A 198 -19.08 -11.33 -4.03
C ILE A 198 -18.55 -11.28 -2.60
N ASP A 199 -18.88 -10.22 -1.87
CA ASP A 199 -18.63 -10.13 -0.44
C ASP A 199 -19.30 -11.30 0.29
N SER A 200 -18.52 -12.01 1.11
CA SER A 200 -18.99 -13.22 1.79
C SER A 200 -20.23 -13.00 2.67
N GLY A 201 -20.42 -11.77 3.17
CA GLY A 201 -21.58 -11.37 3.96
C GLY A 201 -22.86 -11.16 3.14
N GLU A 202 -22.78 -10.96 1.83
CA GLU A 202 -23.96 -10.78 0.96
C GLU A 202 -24.39 -12.06 0.23
N LYS A 203 -23.47 -13.03 0.10
CA LYS A 203 -23.65 -14.24 -0.73
C LYS A 203 -24.99 -14.96 -0.52
N ASN A 204 -25.41 -15.16 0.74
CA ASN A 204 -26.54 -16.04 1.06
C ASN A 204 -27.91 -15.43 0.72
N ASP A 205 -28.00 -14.11 0.60
CA ASP A 205 -29.25 -13.41 0.32
C ASP A 205 -29.25 -12.76 -1.07
N LEU A 206 -28.35 -13.19 -1.94
CA LEU A 206 -28.13 -12.61 -3.26
C LEU A 206 -28.53 -13.62 -4.32
N GLU A 207 -29.18 -13.12 -5.37
CA GLU A 207 -29.38 -13.90 -6.59
C GLU A 207 -28.82 -13.13 -7.77
N TYR A 208 -28.31 -13.85 -8.76
CA TYR A 208 -27.76 -13.25 -9.97
C TYR A 208 -28.24 -13.93 -11.25
N ILE A 209 -28.20 -13.19 -12.35
CA ILE A 209 -28.45 -13.68 -13.69
C ILE A 209 -27.31 -13.21 -14.59
N ILE A 210 -26.83 -14.09 -15.46
CA ILE A 210 -25.90 -13.76 -16.54
C ILE A 210 -26.63 -13.89 -17.87
N ASP A 211 -26.64 -12.81 -18.62
CA ASP A 211 -27.32 -12.72 -19.91
C ASP A 211 -26.33 -12.30 -21.01
N THR A 212 -26.68 -12.57 -22.26
CA THR A 212 -25.94 -12.09 -23.44
C THR A 212 -26.93 -11.47 -24.42
N THR A 213 -26.48 -10.53 -25.26
CA THR A 213 -27.37 -9.88 -26.25
C THR A 213 -28.13 -10.84 -27.16
N ARG A 214 -27.60 -12.04 -27.41
CA ARG A 214 -28.19 -13.02 -28.35
C ARG A 214 -29.09 -14.06 -27.68
N VAL A 215 -28.92 -14.34 -26.40
CA VAL A 215 -29.65 -15.41 -25.73
C VAL A 215 -30.19 -14.95 -24.40
N VAL A 216 -31.49 -14.67 -24.42
CA VAL A 216 -32.33 -14.61 -23.23
C VAL A 216 -32.60 -16.06 -22.80
N LYS A 217 -31.60 -16.74 -22.22
CA LYS A 217 -31.84 -18.05 -21.58
C LYS A 217 -32.96 -17.86 -20.55
N GLY A 218 -33.84 -18.85 -20.40
CA GLY A 218 -34.95 -18.81 -19.44
C GLY A 218 -34.44 -18.28 -18.09
N ARG A 219 -34.92 -17.08 -17.73
CA ARG A 219 -34.35 -16.22 -16.69
C ARG A 219 -34.67 -16.79 -15.32
N MET A 220 -33.88 -17.75 -14.86
CA MET A 220 -33.92 -18.19 -13.49
C MET A 220 -32.79 -17.52 -12.74
N TRP A 221 -33.16 -16.80 -11.69
CA TRP A 221 -32.25 -16.30 -10.68
C TRP A 221 -31.43 -17.47 -10.13
N GLU A 222 -30.11 -17.34 -10.17
CA GLU A 222 -29.18 -18.31 -9.60
C GLU A 222 -28.72 -17.82 -8.23
N ASN A 223 -28.74 -18.71 -7.24
CA ASN A 223 -28.07 -18.46 -5.96
C ASN A 223 -26.55 -18.66 -6.14
N PRO A 224 -25.69 -17.75 -5.64
CA PRO A 224 -24.25 -17.95 -5.61
C PRO A 224 -23.87 -19.19 -4.78
N GLY A 225 -23.38 -20.24 -5.45
CA GLY A 225 -22.81 -21.42 -4.76
C GLY A 225 -21.49 -21.12 -4.05
N SER A 226 -20.80 -20.06 -4.44
CA SER A 226 -19.56 -19.54 -3.86
C SER A 226 -19.53 -18.02 -3.98
N ASP A 227 -18.76 -17.38 -3.11
CA ASP A 227 -18.29 -15.99 -3.19
C ASP A 227 -17.40 -15.71 -4.41
N LYS A 228 -16.93 -16.74 -5.11
CA LYS A 228 -16.09 -16.66 -6.31
C LYS A 228 -16.75 -17.43 -7.44
N ILE A 229 -17.38 -16.72 -8.37
CA ILE A 229 -18.06 -17.34 -9.50
C ILE A 229 -17.17 -17.21 -10.73
N TYR A 230 -16.72 -18.34 -11.27
CA TYR A 230 -16.01 -18.38 -12.55
C TYR A 230 -16.97 -18.11 -13.71
N LEU A 231 -16.55 -17.27 -14.65
CA LEU A 231 -17.42 -16.80 -15.73
C LEU A 231 -17.05 -17.33 -17.11
N ASN A 232 -15.82 -17.78 -17.34
CA ASN A 232 -15.39 -18.09 -18.72
C ASN A 232 -16.22 -19.21 -19.37
N ASP A 233 -16.68 -20.18 -18.60
CA ASP A 233 -17.55 -21.28 -19.03
C ASP A 233 -19.02 -20.86 -19.18
N LYS A 234 -19.41 -19.73 -18.56
CA LYS A 234 -20.73 -19.11 -18.68
C LYS A 234 -20.85 -18.16 -19.87
N ILE A 235 -19.74 -17.71 -20.46
CA ILE A 235 -19.73 -16.78 -21.60
C ILE A 235 -19.89 -17.54 -22.92
N SER A 236 -21.00 -17.30 -23.63
CA SER A 236 -21.22 -17.80 -24.98
C SER A 236 -20.94 -16.72 -26.03
N PHE A 237 -20.02 -17.01 -26.95
CA PHE A 237 -19.71 -16.13 -28.08
C PHE A 237 -20.49 -16.46 -29.35
N TYR A 238 -21.15 -17.62 -29.40
CA TYR A 238 -21.76 -18.14 -30.63
C TYR A 238 -20.76 -18.05 -31.80
N ASP A 239 -21.19 -17.44 -32.91
CA ASP A 239 -20.39 -17.24 -34.13
C ASP A 239 -19.56 -15.94 -34.12
N ASP A 240 -19.77 -15.06 -33.14
CA ASP A 240 -19.07 -13.77 -33.10
C ASP A 240 -17.67 -13.90 -32.47
N PRO A 241 -16.72 -13.02 -32.84
CA PRO A 241 -15.42 -12.93 -32.17
C PRO A 241 -15.52 -12.28 -30.77
N SER A 242 -16.66 -11.68 -30.43
CA SER A 242 -16.91 -11.00 -29.17
C SER A 242 -18.33 -11.22 -28.65
N ALA A 243 -18.51 -11.18 -27.34
CA ALA A 243 -19.81 -11.20 -26.68
C ALA A 243 -19.98 -9.95 -25.81
N ILE A 244 -21.23 -9.49 -25.69
CA ILE A 244 -21.62 -8.53 -24.65
C ILE A 244 -22.36 -9.33 -23.59
N VAL A 245 -21.82 -9.31 -22.38
CA VAL A 245 -22.31 -10.07 -21.23
C VAL A 245 -22.90 -9.08 -20.24
N PHE A 246 -24.12 -9.34 -19.81
CA PHE A 246 -24.81 -8.60 -18.76
C PHE A 246 -24.86 -9.44 -17.50
N ILE A 247 -24.64 -8.81 -16.35
CA ILE A 247 -24.77 -9.42 -15.04
C ILE A 247 -25.79 -8.59 -14.28
N HIS A 248 -26.77 -9.26 -13.70
CA HIS A 248 -27.85 -8.67 -12.93
C HIS A 248 -27.88 -9.28 -11.55
N PHE A 249 -28.10 -8.45 -10.54
CA PHE A 249 -28.39 -8.87 -9.18
C PHE A 249 -29.78 -8.42 -8.76
N ASN A 250 -30.43 -9.21 -7.91
CA ASN A 250 -31.79 -8.95 -7.38
C ASN A 250 -31.83 -7.88 -6.26
N LYS A 251 -30.71 -7.20 -6.03
CA LYS A 251 -30.54 -6.14 -5.03
C LYS A 251 -29.75 -4.98 -5.61
N PRO A 252 -30.00 -3.73 -5.18
CA PRO A 252 -29.17 -2.59 -5.54
C PRO A 252 -27.86 -2.59 -4.76
N ASN A 253 -26.85 -1.83 -5.23
CA ASN A 253 -25.60 -1.54 -4.53
C ASN A 253 -24.86 -2.76 -3.95
N VAL A 254 -24.89 -3.87 -4.68
CA VAL A 254 -24.32 -5.16 -4.26
C VAL A 254 -22.81 -5.05 -4.15
N LYS A 255 -22.26 -5.54 -3.03
CA LYS A 255 -20.82 -5.67 -2.82
C LYS A 255 -20.27 -6.82 -3.64
N ALA A 256 -20.13 -6.57 -4.93
CA ALA A 256 -19.53 -7.49 -5.86
C ALA A 256 -18.70 -6.75 -6.89
N VAL A 257 -17.66 -7.40 -7.41
CA VAL A 257 -16.83 -6.90 -8.49
C VAL A 257 -16.66 -7.95 -9.57
N LEU A 258 -16.67 -7.51 -10.82
CA LEU A 258 -16.23 -8.29 -11.97
C LEU A 258 -14.74 -8.03 -12.18
N VAL A 259 -13.94 -9.09 -12.18
CA VAL A 259 -12.50 -9.00 -12.36
C VAL A 259 -12.04 -9.79 -13.57
N SER A 260 -10.95 -9.35 -14.20
CA SER A 260 -10.21 -10.08 -15.24
C SER A 260 -8.76 -10.22 -14.82
N VAL A 261 -8.40 -11.40 -14.32
CA VAL A 261 -7.05 -11.70 -13.84
C VAL A 261 -6.29 -12.58 -14.84
N PRO A 262 -4.94 -12.54 -14.88
CA PRO A 262 -4.14 -13.46 -15.68
C PRO A 262 -4.41 -14.93 -15.35
N LYS A 263 -4.19 -15.85 -16.30
CA LYS A 263 -4.39 -17.30 -16.08
C LYS A 263 -3.58 -17.87 -14.90
N ASN A 264 -2.42 -17.30 -14.62
CA ASN A 264 -1.50 -17.69 -13.55
C ASN A 264 -1.67 -16.87 -12.27
N PHE A 265 -2.78 -16.15 -12.10
CA PHE A 265 -3.05 -15.37 -10.89
C PHE A 265 -3.17 -16.26 -9.65
N ASN A 266 -2.70 -15.76 -8.49
CA ASN A 266 -2.76 -16.48 -7.23
C ASN A 266 -4.21 -16.57 -6.73
N MET A 267 -4.77 -17.78 -6.68
CA MET A 267 -6.17 -17.99 -6.28
C MET A 267 -6.45 -17.70 -4.80
N HIS A 268 -5.42 -17.68 -3.95
CA HIS A 268 -5.57 -17.29 -2.55
C HIS A 268 -5.95 -15.81 -2.40
N ASP A 269 -5.43 -14.97 -3.30
CA ASP A 269 -5.68 -13.52 -3.29
C ASP A 269 -6.96 -13.15 -4.05
N LEU A 270 -7.61 -14.14 -4.69
CA LEU A 270 -8.86 -13.95 -5.44
C LEU A 270 -10.05 -13.84 -4.48
N ASN A 271 -10.13 -12.76 -3.71
CA ASN A 271 -11.23 -12.44 -2.79
C ASN A 271 -11.67 -11.00 -3.02
N TYR A 272 -12.98 -10.74 -3.00
CA TYR A 272 -13.59 -9.41 -3.09
C TYR A 272 -12.77 -8.28 -2.43
N ASP A 273 -12.30 -8.48 -1.19
CA ASP A 273 -11.56 -7.44 -0.45
C ASP A 273 -10.26 -7.00 -1.12
N HIS A 274 -9.58 -7.90 -1.82
CA HIS A 274 -8.32 -7.58 -2.50
C HIS A 274 -8.51 -6.72 -3.76
N PHE A 275 -9.74 -6.61 -4.26
CA PHE A 275 -10.05 -5.90 -5.51
C PHE A 275 -10.77 -4.57 -5.25
N ARG A 276 -10.95 -4.17 -3.99
CA ARG A 276 -11.43 -2.84 -3.60
C ARG A 276 -10.30 -1.97 -3.07
N THR A 277 -10.58 -0.68 -2.95
CA THR A 277 -9.70 0.21 -2.19
C THR A 277 -9.94 -0.02 -0.69
N ASN A 278 -8.86 -0.20 0.07
CA ASN A 278 -8.89 -0.49 1.50
C ASN A 278 -8.12 0.55 2.29
N ASP A 279 -8.59 0.87 3.49
CA ASP A 279 -7.83 1.67 4.44
C ASP A 279 -6.73 0.81 5.07
N CYS A 280 -5.52 1.34 5.12
CA CYS A 280 -4.32 0.66 5.59
C CYS A 280 -3.49 1.60 6.47
N ASN A 281 -2.76 1.04 7.42
CA ASN A 281 -1.68 1.74 8.11
C ASN A 281 -0.38 1.51 7.34
N LEU A 282 0.27 2.59 6.91
CA LEU A 282 1.62 2.57 6.38
C LEU A 282 2.58 2.95 7.51
N ILE A 283 3.39 1.99 7.94
CA ILE A 283 4.38 2.16 8.99
C ILE A 283 5.76 2.18 8.33
N LEU A 284 6.44 3.31 8.41
CA LEU A 284 7.84 3.44 8.01
C LEU A 284 8.70 3.46 9.26
N LYS A 285 9.71 2.59 9.32
CA LYS A 285 10.69 2.51 10.41
C LYS A 285 12.09 2.81 9.93
N ALA A 286 12.88 3.45 10.79
CA ALA A 286 14.29 3.74 10.54
C ALA A 286 15.15 3.47 11.78
N TRP A 287 16.37 2.97 11.56
CA TRP A 287 17.37 2.74 12.61
C TRP A 287 18.81 2.78 12.05
N TYR A 288 19.79 2.91 12.94
CA TYR A 288 21.23 2.90 12.63
C TYR A 288 21.83 1.48 12.73
#